data_AF-A0AAN4QZI9-F1
#
_entry.id   AF-A0AAN4QZI9-F1
#
_cell.length_a   1.000
_cell.length_b   1.000
_cell.length_c   1.000
_cell.angle_alpha   90.00
_cell.angle_beta   90.00
_cell.angle_gamma   90.00
#
_symmetry.space_group_name_H-M   'P 1'
#
loop_
_entity.id
_entity.type
_entity.pdbx_description
1 polymer ?
#
loop_
_entity_poly.entity_id
_entity_poly.type
_entity_poly.pdbx_seq_one_letter_code
_entity_poly.pdbx_strand_id
1 'polypeptide(L)'
;MQGATPILIHIPHAGRLIPAGFDRTRLADPDAFDRACELTRDRHADTLGMETAQSLDATIMLNHASRMWCDPERYPDDREEMNRAGMGAIPIRDIDGHPLYQPGQSPGMRERGRRFRLLYTPWHRLLDAQCGLMLDTFGQCTLLDIHTYPKTPHPYEPHSDEPRPQAIIGHNGDPAGRALASRLASLLLGRGLTIGINTAYKGSMTPDTIHDTRLASIMVETRWDTAADPDARRMITDAIRRLMEARI
;
A
#
# COMPACT_ATOMS: atom_id res chain seq x y z
N MET A 1 -3.90 -14.11 -7.39
CA MET A 1 -4.01 -14.55 -8.81
C MET A 1 -2.59 -14.58 -9.35
N GLN A 2 -2.18 -15.66 -10.04
CA GLN A 2 -0.87 -15.71 -10.70
C GLN A 2 -1.05 -15.26 -12.15
N GLY A 3 -0.17 -14.38 -12.62
CA GLY A 3 -0.11 -13.94 -14.02
C GLY A 3 1.15 -14.47 -14.73
N ALA A 4 1.27 -14.22 -16.03
CA ALA A 4 2.39 -14.67 -16.86
C ALA A 4 3.42 -13.57 -17.20
N THR A 5 3.32 -12.38 -16.58
CA THR A 5 4.28 -11.27 -16.76
C THR A 5 5.18 -11.04 -15.54
N PRO A 6 6.32 -10.34 -15.68
CA PRO A 6 7.23 -10.00 -14.56
C PRO A 6 6.69 -8.89 -13.64
N ILE A 7 5.37 -8.77 -13.50
CA ILE A 7 4.73 -7.66 -12.82
C ILE A 7 3.97 -8.20 -11.62
N LEU A 8 4.25 -7.61 -10.46
CA LEU A 8 3.55 -7.88 -9.22
C LEU A 8 2.72 -6.66 -8.82
N ILE A 9 1.40 -6.82 -8.78
CA ILE A 9 0.47 -5.84 -8.21
C ILE A 9 0.35 -6.12 -6.71
N HIS A 10 0.79 -5.18 -5.89
CA HIS A 10 0.77 -5.25 -4.44
C HIS A 10 -0.32 -4.32 -3.89
N ILE A 11 -1.25 -4.86 -3.11
CA ILE A 11 -2.41 -4.13 -2.57
C ILE A 11 -2.53 -4.46 -1.07
N PRO A 12 -1.84 -3.70 -0.20
CA PRO A 12 -1.68 -4.04 1.21
C PRO A 12 -2.84 -3.55 2.09
N HIS A 13 -3.59 -2.54 1.67
CA HIS A 13 -4.48 -1.78 2.57
C HIS A 13 -5.96 -1.73 2.13
N ALA A 14 -6.35 -2.47 1.08
CA ALA A 14 -7.75 -2.56 0.65
C ALA A 14 -8.61 -3.49 1.54
N GLY A 15 -7.99 -4.22 2.46
CA GLY A 15 -8.63 -5.20 3.34
C GLY A 15 -9.51 -4.60 4.44
N ARG A 16 -10.53 -5.37 4.86
CA ARG A 16 -11.47 -5.02 5.94
C ARG A 16 -11.50 -6.06 7.06
N LEU A 17 -10.96 -7.25 6.81
CA LEU A 17 -11.10 -8.36 7.73
C LEU A 17 -10.34 -8.06 9.02
N ILE A 18 -11.04 -8.25 10.14
CA ILE A 18 -10.42 -8.36 11.44
C ILE A 18 -10.34 -9.85 11.78
N PRO A 19 -9.13 -10.44 11.86
CA PRO A 19 -8.99 -11.87 12.11
C PRO A 19 -9.72 -12.35 13.36
N ALA A 20 -10.29 -13.56 13.27
CA ALA A 20 -11.03 -14.18 14.36
C ALA A 20 -10.19 -14.30 15.65
N GLY A 21 -10.87 -14.15 16.79
CA GLY A 21 -10.23 -14.12 18.11
C GLY A 21 -9.62 -12.76 18.48
N PHE A 22 -9.96 -11.68 17.75
CA PHE A 22 -9.73 -10.32 18.22
C PHE A 22 -10.73 -9.98 19.33
N ASP A 23 -10.22 -9.77 20.55
CA ASP A 23 -11.04 -9.41 21.70
C ASP A 23 -11.45 -7.93 21.64
N ARG A 24 -12.65 -7.68 21.10
CA ARG A 24 -13.22 -6.35 20.97
C ARG A 24 -13.61 -5.71 22.31
N THR A 25 -13.70 -6.49 23.40
CA THR A 25 -14.04 -5.94 24.73
C THR A 25 -12.96 -5.04 25.30
N ARG A 26 -11.74 -5.11 24.74
CA ARG A 26 -10.59 -4.27 25.10
C ARG A 26 -10.58 -2.91 24.39
N LEU A 27 -11.43 -2.73 23.38
CA LEU A 27 -11.53 -1.46 22.66
C LEU A 27 -12.10 -0.39 23.58
N ALA A 28 -11.59 0.84 23.45
CA ALA A 28 -12.16 1.99 24.14
C ALA A 28 -13.54 2.36 23.56
N ASP A 29 -13.66 2.32 22.23
CA ASP A 29 -14.90 2.50 21.49
C ASP A 29 -14.88 1.56 20.25
N PRO A 30 -15.67 0.48 20.25
CA PRO A 30 -15.77 -0.44 19.11
C PRO A 30 -16.23 0.23 17.81
N ASP A 31 -17.11 1.22 17.87
CA ASP A 31 -17.61 1.92 16.68
C ASP A 31 -16.54 2.86 16.14
N ALA A 32 -15.76 3.51 17.01
CA ALA A 32 -14.59 4.29 16.59
C ALA A 32 -13.54 3.42 15.89
N PHE A 33 -13.30 2.21 16.40
CA PHE A 33 -12.39 1.26 15.77
C PHE A 33 -12.85 0.90 14.35
N ASP A 34 -14.14 0.60 14.16
CA ASP A 34 -14.68 0.26 12.84
C ASP A 34 -14.64 1.47 11.89
N ARG A 35 -14.92 2.68 12.39
CA ARG A 35 -14.72 3.93 11.62
C ARG A 35 -13.26 4.11 11.21
N ALA A 36 -12.31 3.88 12.11
CA ALA A 36 -10.88 3.97 11.80
C ALA A 36 -10.48 2.93 10.74
N CYS A 37 -11.03 1.71 10.79
CA CYS A 37 -10.83 0.70 9.75
C CYS A 37 -11.30 1.21 8.38
N GLU A 38 -12.45 1.87 8.28
CA GLU A 38 -12.98 2.38 7.01
C GLU A 38 -12.32 3.68 6.52
N LEU A 39 -11.78 4.50 7.44
CA LEU A 39 -11.11 5.75 7.10
C LEU A 39 -9.66 5.54 6.69
N THR A 40 -9.00 4.50 7.22
CA THR A 40 -7.62 4.14 6.85
C THR A 40 -7.55 3.11 5.71
N ARG A 41 -8.70 2.62 5.24
CA ARG A 41 -8.79 1.68 4.13
C ARG A 41 -8.49 2.39 2.81
N ASP A 42 -7.74 1.70 1.97
CA ASP A 42 -7.49 2.09 0.60
C ASP A 42 -8.69 1.74 -0.29
N ARG A 43 -9.66 2.65 -0.32
CA ARG A 43 -10.92 2.49 -1.07
C ARG A 43 -10.65 2.45 -2.56
N HIS A 44 -11.17 1.40 -3.22
CA HIS A 44 -11.03 1.15 -4.66
C HIS A 44 -9.60 0.76 -5.12
N ALA A 45 -8.61 0.66 -4.24
CA ALA A 45 -7.29 0.15 -4.59
C ALA A 45 -7.35 -1.31 -5.07
N ASP A 46 -8.22 -2.12 -4.47
CA ASP A 46 -8.52 -3.48 -4.92
C ASP A 46 -9.06 -3.49 -6.36
N THR A 47 -10.04 -2.63 -6.66
CA THR A 47 -10.63 -2.53 -8.00
C THR A 47 -9.60 -2.07 -9.03
N LEU A 48 -8.87 -0.99 -8.74
CA LEU A 48 -7.82 -0.47 -9.61
C LEU A 48 -6.72 -1.51 -9.84
N GLY A 49 -6.25 -2.18 -8.79
CA GLY A 49 -5.21 -3.18 -8.88
C GLY A 49 -5.65 -4.44 -9.64
N MET A 50 -6.90 -4.89 -9.47
CA MET A 50 -7.46 -6.01 -10.24
C MET A 50 -7.64 -5.66 -11.73
N GLU A 51 -8.17 -4.48 -12.04
CA GLU A 51 -8.29 -3.98 -13.43
C GLU A 51 -6.90 -3.88 -14.09
N THR A 52 -5.91 -3.36 -13.35
CA THR A 52 -4.52 -3.25 -13.81
C THR A 52 -3.91 -4.63 -14.05
N ALA A 53 -4.08 -5.56 -13.12
CA ALA A 53 -3.53 -6.90 -13.24
C ALA A 53 -4.13 -7.67 -14.41
N GLN A 54 -5.45 -7.58 -14.61
CA GLN A 54 -6.12 -8.22 -15.75
C GLN A 54 -5.62 -7.67 -17.09
N SER A 55 -5.38 -6.36 -17.17
CA SER A 55 -4.87 -5.69 -18.37
C SER A 55 -3.44 -6.11 -18.73
N LEU A 56 -2.66 -6.55 -17.74
CA LEU A 56 -1.24 -6.89 -17.86
C LEU A 56 -0.93 -8.38 -17.70
N ASP A 57 -1.93 -9.23 -17.49
CA ASP A 57 -1.74 -10.61 -17.04
C ASP A 57 -0.71 -10.71 -15.89
N ALA A 58 -0.85 -9.82 -14.90
CA ALA A 58 0.08 -9.67 -13.80
C ALA A 58 -0.33 -10.50 -12.58
N THR A 59 0.65 -10.83 -11.73
CA THR A 59 0.39 -11.50 -10.46
C THR A 59 -0.12 -10.49 -9.43
N ILE A 60 -1.05 -10.90 -8.56
CA ILE A 60 -1.64 -10.04 -7.52
C ILE A 60 -1.36 -10.60 -6.12
N MET A 61 -0.84 -9.74 -5.26
CA MET A 61 -0.87 -9.88 -3.80
C MET A 61 -1.86 -8.88 -3.21
N LEU A 62 -2.98 -9.38 -2.69
CA LEU A 62 -4.03 -8.58 -2.06
C LEU A 62 -4.18 -8.99 -0.59
N ASN A 63 -3.99 -8.04 0.32
CA ASN A 63 -4.26 -8.24 1.74
C ASN A 63 -5.75 -8.01 2.02
N HIS A 64 -6.40 -9.00 2.62
CA HIS A 64 -7.80 -8.90 3.01
C HIS A 64 -8.01 -8.36 4.42
N ALA A 65 -6.97 -8.30 5.26
CA ALA A 65 -7.05 -7.79 6.62
C ALA A 65 -6.99 -6.27 6.68
N SER A 66 -7.67 -5.66 7.65
CA SER A 66 -7.54 -4.23 7.91
C SER A 66 -6.16 -3.90 8.48
N ARG A 67 -5.55 -2.82 7.99
CA ARG A 67 -4.29 -2.29 8.54
C ARG A 67 -4.41 -1.85 10.00
N MET A 68 -5.62 -1.55 10.48
CA MET A 68 -5.88 -1.26 11.90
C MET A 68 -5.69 -2.48 12.81
N TRP A 69 -5.72 -3.70 12.25
CA TRP A 69 -5.36 -4.90 12.99
C TRP A 69 -3.85 -5.18 12.91
N CYS A 70 -3.27 -5.13 11.71
CA CYS A 70 -1.83 -5.18 11.50
C CYS A 70 -1.52 -4.54 10.15
N ASP A 71 -0.68 -3.53 10.13
CA ASP A 71 -0.25 -2.85 8.93
C ASP A 71 1.03 -3.53 8.41
N PRO A 72 0.99 -4.22 7.25
CA PRO A 72 2.15 -4.90 6.71
C PRO A 72 3.22 -3.95 6.18
N GLU A 73 2.92 -2.66 5.97
CA GLU A 73 3.87 -1.70 5.37
C GLU A 73 4.54 -0.76 6.37
N ARG A 74 4.40 -1.06 7.66
CA ARG A 74 5.09 -0.32 8.71
C ARG A 74 6.23 -1.14 9.27
N TYR A 75 7.36 -0.52 9.57
CA TYR A 75 8.45 -1.25 10.20
C TYR A 75 8.02 -1.70 11.61
N PRO A 76 8.41 -2.92 12.04
CA PRO A 76 8.00 -3.44 13.34
C PRO A 76 8.85 -2.90 14.50
N ASP A 77 9.76 -1.97 14.21
CA ASP A 77 10.77 -1.40 15.11
C ASP A 77 10.75 0.14 15.15
N ASP A 78 11.66 0.73 15.92
CA ASP A 78 11.69 2.17 16.23
C ASP A 78 12.03 3.07 15.03
N ARG A 79 12.43 2.50 13.89
CA ARG A 79 12.65 3.27 12.65
C ARG A 79 11.34 3.76 12.04
N GLU A 80 10.21 3.14 12.40
CA GLU A 80 8.89 3.52 11.90
C GLU A 80 8.44 4.88 12.47
N GLU A 81 8.35 5.89 11.60
CA GLU A 81 7.89 7.23 11.97
C GLU A 81 6.46 7.22 12.56
N MET A 82 5.59 6.38 12.01
CA MET A 82 4.18 6.30 12.42
C MET A 82 4.00 5.73 13.82
N ASN A 83 5.04 5.17 14.45
CA ASN A 83 5.00 4.82 15.87
C ASN A 83 4.72 6.05 16.74
N ARG A 84 5.24 7.23 16.38
CA ARG A 84 4.98 8.49 17.12
C ARG A 84 3.51 8.89 17.11
N ALA A 85 2.82 8.63 16.01
CA ALA A 85 1.38 8.86 15.87
C ALA A 85 0.52 7.72 16.46
N GLY A 86 1.14 6.62 16.94
CA GLY A 86 0.40 5.42 17.38
C GLY A 86 -0.20 4.61 16.23
N MET A 87 0.28 4.83 15.00
CA MET A 87 -0.18 4.24 13.74
C MET A 87 0.89 3.33 13.09
N GLY A 88 1.78 2.74 13.89
CA GLY A 88 2.79 1.78 13.42
C GLY A 88 2.20 0.42 13.02
N ALA A 89 3.04 -0.61 12.86
CA ALA A 89 2.65 -1.94 12.37
C ALA A 89 1.48 -2.59 13.13
N ILE A 90 1.29 -2.22 14.41
CA ILE A 90 0.08 -2.54 15.17
C ILE A 90 -0.41 -1.23 15.77
N PRO A 91 -1.45 -0.62 15.17
CA PRO A 91 -1.98 0.65 15.63
C PRO A 91 -2.54 0.56 17.05
N ILE A 92 -2.34 1.63 17.81
CA ILE A 92 -2.85 1.84 19.17
C ILE A 92 -3.66 3.13 19.31
N ARG A 93 -3.68 3.97 18.27
CA ARG A 93 -4.50 5.18 18.15
C ARG A 93 -5.35 5.14 16.89
N ASP A 94 -6.45 5.87 16.88
CA ASP A 94 -7.26 6.11 15.69
C ASP A 94 -6.72 7.28 14.85
N ILE A 95 -7.46 7.65 13.81
CA ILE A 95 -7.07 8.72 12.89
C ILE A 95 -7.00 10.11 13.54
N ASP A 96 -7.72 10.32 14.65
CA ASP A 96 -7.80 11.57 15.39
C ASP A 96 -6.82 11.58 16.57
N GLY A 97 -6.05 10.49 16.75
CA GLY A 97 -5.08 10.32 17.82
C GLY A 97 -5.67 9.80 19.12
N HIS A 98 -6.95 9.42 19.17
CA HIS A 98 -7.56 8.83 20.37
C HIS A 98 -7.08 7.39 20.56
N PRO A 99 -6.92 6.90 21.80
CA PRO A 99 -6.55 5.50 22.06
C PRO A 99 -7.59 4.51 21.52
N LEU A 100 -7.13 3.47 20.81
CA LEU A 100 -8.02 2.39 20.34
C LEU A 100 -8.45 1.44 21.47
N TYR A 101 -7.61 1.30 22.49
CA TYR A 101 -7.79 0.33 23.57
C TYR A 101 -8.02 1.04 24.90
N GLN A 102 -8.76 0.40 25.80
CA GLN A 102 -8.91 0.84 27.18
C GLN A 102 -7.55 0.95 27.89
N PRO A 103 -7.43 1.76 28.96
CA PRO A 103 -6.19 1.89 29.72
C PRO A 103 -5.63 0.52 30.13
N GLY A 104 -4.35 0.28 29.81
CA GLY A 104 -3.67 -0.98 30.11
C GLY A 104 -4.04 -2.17 29.21
N GLN A 105 -4.95 -1.99 28.24
CA GLN A 105 -5.43 -3.06 27.37
C GLN A 105 -4.81 -3.05 25.96
N SER A 106 -3.82 -2.19 25.68
CA SER A 106 -3.12 -2.18 24.39
C SER A 106 -2.39 -3.51 24.11
N PRO A 107 -2.19 -3.92 22.84
CA PRO A 107 -1.50 -5.16 22.50
C PRO A 107 -0.06 -5.22 23.05
N GLY A 108 0.16 -6.09 24.03
CA GLY A 108 1.50 -6.38 24.56
C GLY A 108 2.33 -7.26 23.62
N MET A 109 3.59 -7.52 23.98
CA MET A 109 4.56 -8.24 23.16
C MET A 109 4.05 -9.61 22.63
N ARG A 110 3.36 -10.38 23.48
CA ARG A 110 2.82 -11.70 23.10
C ARG A 110 1.79 -11.60 21.97
N GLU A 111 0.86 -10.64 22.07
CA GLU A 111 -0.14 -10.41 21.05
C GLU A 111 0.48 -9.84 19.78
N ARG A 112 1.40 -8.87 19.91
CA ARG A 112 2.12 -8.30 18.76
C ARG A 112 2.84 -9.40 17.96
N GLY A 113 3.58 -10.27 18.65
CA GLY A 113 4.22 -11.42 18.02
C GLY A 113 3.24 -12.40 17.37
N ARG A 114 2.03 -12.58 17.93
CA ARG A 114 0.97 -13.37 17.29
C ARG A 114 0.48 -12.72 16.00
N ARG A 115 0.17 -11.42 16.00
CA ARG A 115 -0.30 -10.71 14.79
C ARG A 115 0.76 -10.73 13.69
N PHE A 116 2.03 -10.55 14.06
CA PHE A 116 3.13 -10.66 13.10
C PHE A 116 3.26 -12.06 12.49
N ARG A 117 3.17 -13.13 13.30
CA ARG A 117 3.19 -14.50 12.77
C ARG A 117 1.99 -14.84 11.87
N LEU A 118 0.84 -14.19 12.09
CA LEU A 118 -0.38 -14.47 11.34
C LEU A 118 -0.49 -13.68 10.03
N LEU A 119 0.09 -12.48 9.96
CA LEU A 119 -0.03 -11.60 8.78
C LEU A 119 1.32 -11.04 8.34
N TYR A 120 1.98 -10.26 9.19
CA TYR A 120 3.16 -9.49 8.79
C TYR A 120 4.27 -10.36 8.19
N THR A 121 4.75 -11.37 8.93
CA THR A 121 5.85 -12.23 8.49
C THR A 121 5.48 -13.07 7.27
N PRO A 122 4.29 -13.73 7.20
CA PRO A 122 3.87 -14.41 5.98
C PRO A 122 3.73 -13.49 4.76
N TRP A 123 3.25 -12.25 4.95
CA TRP A 123 3.10 -11.28 3.88
C TRP A 123 4.43 -10.91 3.24
N HIS A 124 5.43 -10.54 4.05
CA HIS A 124 6.77 -10.21 3.57
C HIS A 124 7.50 -11.41 2.96
N ARG A 125 7.33 -12.61 3.53
CA ARG A 125 7.86 -13.84 2.91
C ARG A 125 7.23 -14.12 1.54
N LEU A 126 5.94 -13.85 1.38
CA LEU A 126 5.27 -14.02 0.11
C LEU A 126 5.76 -12.99 -0.92
N LEU A 127 5.97 -11.74 -0.49
CA LEU A 127 6.54 -10.69 -1.33
C LEU A 127 7.93 -11.09 -1.84
N ASP A 128 8.82 -11.53 -0.94
CA ASP A 128 10.14 -12.05 -1.29
C ASP A 128 10.04 -13.21 -2.28
N ALA A 129 9.18 -14.20 -2.00
CA ALA A 129 9.03 -15.37 -2.85
C ALA A 129 8.52 -15.04 -4.26
N GLN A 130 7.53 -14.14 -4.37
CA GLN A 130 6.98 -13.74 -5.67
C GLN A 130 7.98 -12.92 -6.49
N CYS A 131 8.65 -11.95 -5.86
CA CYS A 131 9.70 -11.17 -6.51
C CYS A 131 10.87 -12.06 -6.96
N GLY A 132 11.31 -13.00 -6.11
CA GLY A 132 12.35 -13.98 -6.45
C GLY A 132 11.96 -14.86 -7.63
N LEU A 133 10.74 -15.42 -7.61
CA LEU A 133 10.22 -16.21 -8.72
C LEU A 133 10.21 -15.44 -10.05
N MET A 134 9.81 -14.16 -10.02
CA MET A 134 9.80 -13.33 -11.22
C MET A 134 11.20 -13.05 -11.75
N LEU A 135 12.16 -12.76 -10.86
CA LEU A 135 13.56 -12.56 -11.24
C LEU A 135 14.17 -13.82 -11.86
N ASP A 136 13.87 -15.00 -11.32
CA ASP A 136 14.36 -16.27 -11.83
C ASP A 136 13.71 -16.66 -13.17
N THR A 137 12.41 -16.39 -13.32
CA THR A 137 11.63 -16.81 -14.50
C THR A 137 11.77 -15.86 -15.68
N PHE A 138 11.73 -14.55 -15.42
CA PHE A 138 11.67 -13.52 -16.47
C PHE A 138 12.93 -12.66 -16.55
N GLY A 139 13.88 -12.84 -15.63
CA GLY A 139 15.09 -12.03 -15.56
C GLY A 139 14.87 -10.60 -15.06
N GLN A 140 13.64 -10.22 -14.68
CA GLN A 140 13.29 -8.92 -14.11
C GLN A 140 12.01 -9.03 -13.27
N CYS A 141 11.80 -8.04 -12.40
CA CYS A 141 10.59 -7.91 -11.59
C CYS A 141 10.20 -6.44 -11.50
N THR A 142 8.94 -6.10 -11.75
CA THR A 142 8.39 -4.77 -11.45
C THR A 142 7.29 -4.89 -10.41
N LEU A 143 7.51 -4.31 -9.24
CA LEU A 143 6.51 -4.18 -8.19
C LEU A 143 5.74 -2.87 -8.40
N LEU A 144 4.41 -2.99 -8.51
CA LEU A 144 3.49 -1.86 -8.51
C LEU A 144 2.70 -1.88 -7.21
N ASP A 145 3.06 -0.98 -6.32
CA ASP A 145 2.48 -0.85 -4.99
C ASP A 145 1.28 0.10 -5.02
N ILE A 146 0.07 -0.47 -5.04
CA ILE A 146 -1.17 0.24 -5.34
C ILE A 146 -1.87 0.66 -4.06
N HIS A 147 -2.06 1.97 -3.93
CA HIS A 147 -2.68 2.60 -2.78
C HIS A 147 -3.68 3.66 -3.18
N THR A 148 -4.51 4.07 -2.23
CA THR A 148 -5.44 5.19 -2.41
C THR A 148 -5.61 6.02 -1.15
N TYR A 149 -5.75 7.33 -1.33
CA TYR A 149 -5.75 8.28 -0.22
C TYR A 149 -6.91 9.30 -0.27
N PRO A 150 -7.34 9.84 0.88
CA PRO A 150 -8.39 10.86 0.92
C PRO A 150 -7.91 12.21 0.39
N LYS A 151 -8.83 13.02 -0.15
CA LYS A 151 -8.51 14.38 -0.60
C LYS A 151 -8.07 15.31 0.53
N THR A 152 -8.70 15.17 1.69
CA THR A 152 -8.33 15.91 2.91
C THR A 152 -7.41 15.02 3.74
N PRO A 153 -6.25 15.52 4.20
CA PRO A 153 -5.36 14.73 5.05
C PRO A 153 -6.03 14.39 6.39
N HIS A 154 -5.73 13.22 6.92
CA HIS A 154 -6.06 12.87 8.30
C HIS A 154 -5.13 13.56 9.30
N PRO A 155 -5.59 13.82 10.55
CA PRO A 155 -4.78 14.49 11.57
C PRO A 155 -3.43 13.82 11.88
N TYR A 156 -3.33 12.50 11.70
CA TYR A 156 -2.12 11.72 11.99
C TYR A 156 -1.03 11.82 10.91
N GLU A 157 -1.34 12.35 9.72
CA GLU A 157 -0.44 12.30 8.57
C GLU A 157 0.73 13.30 8.72
N PRO A 158 1.99 12.86 8.55
CA PRO A 158 3.17 13.69 8.81
C PRO A 158 3.42 14.79 7.75
N HIS A 159 2.82 14.66 6.55
CA HIS A 159 3.04 15.56 5.41
C HIS A 159 1.72 16.19 4.94
N SER A 160 0.86 16.57 5.88
CA SER A 160 -0.48 17.09 5.62
C SER A 160 -0.52 18.42 4.86
N ASP A 161 0.60 19.14 4.81
CA ASP A 161 0.79 20.43 4.14
C ASP A 161 1.25 20.29 2.66
N GLU A 162 1.69 19.11 2.25
CA GLU A 162 2.13 18.86 0.87
C GLU A 162 0.92 18.74 -0.10
N PRO A 163 1.11 19.06 -1.40
CA PRO A 163 0.05 18.93 -2.40
C PRO A 163 -0.55 17.52 -2.47
N ARG A 164 -1.88 17.44 -2.63
CA ARG A 164 -2.65 16.20 -2.79
C ARG A 164 -3.29 16.13 -4.19
N PRO A 165 -2.49 15.83 -5.23
CA PRO A 165 -2.95 15.74 -6.61
C PRO A 165 -3.95 14.59 -6.80
N GLN A 166 -4.32 14.24 -8.03
CA GLN A 166 -5.21 13.10 -8.29
C GLN A 166 -4.47 11.75 -8.22
N ALA A 167 -3.18 11.74 -8.56
CA ALA A 167 -2.31 10.60 -8.28
C ALA A 167 -0.91 11.05 -7.86
N ILE A 168 -0.26 10.23 -7.04
CA ILE A 168 1.11 10.40 -6.58
C ILE A 168 1.88 9.15 -6.98
N ILE A 169 3.06 9.35 -7.58
CA ILE A 169 3.96 8.24 -7.89
C ILE A 169 5.14 8.26 -6.92
N GLY A 170 5.21 7.24 -6.06
CA GLY A 170 6.29 7.08 -5.09
C GLY A 170 7.43 6.22 -5.63
N HIS A 171 8.65 6.49 -5.17
CA HIS A 171 9.84 5.69 -5.48
C HIS A 171 10.90 5.82 -4.38
N ASN A 172 11.80 4.84 -4.27
CA ASN A 172 12.85 4.82 -3.24
C ASN A 172 14.12 5.61 -3.63
N GLY A 173 14.16 6.19 -4.83
CA GLY A 173 15.23 7.08 -5.28
C GLY A 173 16.31 6.38 -6.08
N ASP A 174 16.22 5.06 -6.21
CA ASP A 174 17.05 4.28 -7.12
C ASP A 174 16.77 4.66 -8.60
N PRO A 175 17.73 4.43 -9.52
CA PRO A 175 17.57 4.81 -10.91
C PRO A 175 16.35 4.20 -11.61
N ALA A 176 16.01 2.94 -11.33
CA ALA A 176 14.92 2.24 -12.00
C ALA A 176 13.56 2.76 -11.54
N GLY A 177 13.35 2.93 -10.23
CA GLY A 177 12.17 3.54 -9.64
C GLY A 177 11.96 4.97 -10.12
N ARG A 178 13.01 5.80 -10.17
CA ARG A 178 12.92 7.17 -10.71
C ARG A 178 12.48 7.20 -12.17
N ALA A 179 13.08 6.36 -13.02
CA ALA A 179 12.75 6.32 -14.44
C ALA A 179 11.30 5.88 -14.68
N LEU A 180 10.84 4.85 -13.95
CA LEU A 180 9.45 4.41 -13.98
C LEU A 180 8.50 5.52 -13.51
N ALA A 181 8.80 6.15 -12.37
CA ALA A 181 7.96 7.17 -11.78
C ALA A 181 7.80 8.39 -12.70
N SER A 182 8.90 8.89 -13.26
CA SER A 182 8.86 10.01 -14.21
C SER A 182 8.05 9.68 -15.46
N ARG A 183 8.24 8.49 -16.02
CA ARG A 183 7.52 8.09 -17.25
C ARG A 183 6.02 7.86 -16.98
N LEU A 184 5.65 7.23 -15.86
CA LEU A 184 4.25 7.09 -15.47
C LEU A 184 3.60 8.45 -15.26
N ALA A 185 4.28 9.34 -14.53
CA ALA A 185 3.79 10.69 -14.29
C ALA A 185 3.56 11.45 -15.59
N SER A 186 4.48 11.39 -16.56
CA SER A 186 4.28 11.99 -17.88
C SER A 186 3.07 11.41 -18.63
N LEU A 187 2.87 10.09 -18.60
CA LEU A 187 1.73 9.44 -19.25
C LEU A 187 0.39 9.85 -18.64
N LEU A 188 0.34 10.03 -17.32
CA LEU A 188 -0.87 10.44 -16.59
C LEU A 188 -1.15 11.94 -16.74
N LEU A 189 -0.11 12.78 -16.69
CA LEU A 189 -0.22 14.22 -17.00
C LEU A 189 -0.78 14.44 -18.41
N GLY A 190 -0.29 13.69 -19.39
CA GLY A 190 -0.80 13.74 -20.77
C GLY A 190 -2.26 13.28 -20.93
N ARG A 191 -2.84 12.64 -19.91
CA ARG A 191 -4.25 12.26 -19.83
C ARG A 191 -5.10 13.24 -19.01
N GLY A 192 -4.52 14.35 -18.56
CA GLY A 192 -5.24 15.41 -17.85
C GLY A 192 -5.35 15.23 -16.34
N LEU A 193 -4.70 14.23 -15.74
CA LEU A 193 -4.64 14.09 -14.29
C LEU A 193 -3.60 15.04 -13.70
N THR A 194 -3.88 15.58 -12.52
CA THR A 194 -2.86 16.23 -11.70
C THR A 194 -1.99 15.17 -11.02
N ILE A 195 -0.65 15.33 -11.08
CA ILE A 195 0.32 14.32 -10.62
C ILE A 195 1.37 14.93 -9.70
N GLY A 196 1.73 14.19 -8.65
CA GLY A 196 2.90 14.44 -7.81
C GLY A 196 3.88 13.26 -7.86
N ILE A 197 5.15 13.52 -7.56
CA ILE A 197 6.16 12.46 -7.38
C ILE A 197 6.71 12.62 -5.96
N ASN A 198 6.56 11.58 -5.13
CA ASN A 198 6.93 11.62 -3.72
C ASN A 198 6.41 12.88 -2.98
N THR A 199 5.13 13.24 -3.19
CA THR A 199 4.44 14.34 -2.51
C THR A 199 3.37 13.78 -1.60
N ALA A 200 3.27 14.22 -0.34
CA ALA A 200 2.41 13.69 0.73
C ALA A 200 2.69 12.23 1.13
N TYR A 201 2.84 11.34 0.16
CA TYR A 201 3.25 9.95 0.32
C TYR A 201 4.50 9.67 -0.51
N LYS A 202 5.48 8.97 0.08
CA LYS A 202 6.84 8.84 -0.45
C LYS A 202 7.33 7.41 -0.35
N GLY A 203 8.18 7.02 -1.29
CA GLY A 203 8.73 5.67 -1.34
C GLY A 203 7.79 4.67 -2.00
N SER A 204 8.19 3.40 -1.95
CA SER A 204 7.40 2.25 -2.39
C SER A 204 7.88 0.99 -1.70
N MET A 205 7.00 0.01 -1.52
CA MET A 205 7.35 -1.29 -0.98
C MET A 205 8.53 -1.95 -1.74
N THR A 206 9.36 -2.72 -1.03
CA THR A 206 10.38 -3.60 -1.63
C THR A 206 10.48 -4.89 -0.81
N PRO A 207 10.82 -6.03 -1.43
CA PRO A 207 11.16 -7.25 -0.70
C PRO A 207 12.29 -7.03 0.31
N ASP A 208 12.22 -7.71 1.45
CA ASP A 208 13.17 -7.56 2.57
C ASP A 208 14.55 -8.11 2.22
N THR A 209 14.60 -9.23 1.48
CA THR A 209 15.83 -10.00 1.28
C THR A 209 16.44 -9.88 -0.11
N ILE A 210 15.79 -9.16 -1.02
CA ILE A 210 16.22 -9.02 -2.42
C ILE A 210 16.75 -7.61 -2.67
N HIS A 211 18.01 -7.54 -3.09
CA HIS A 211 18.71 -6.29 -3.43
C HIS A 211 19.21 -6.31 -4.88
N ASP A 212 18.41 -6.87 -5.79
CA ASP A 212 18.75 -7.04 -7.21
C ASP A 212 18.31 -5.81 -8.04
N THR A 213 19.22 -5.26 -8.84
CA THR A 213 18.94 -4.09 -9.70
C THR A 213 17.95 -4.36 -10.83
N ARG A 214 17.66 -5.64 -11.13
CA ARG A 214 16.63 -6.07 -12.08
C ARG A 214 15.23 -5.98 -11.49
N LEU A 215 15.12 -5.77 -10.18
CA LEU A 215 13.88 -5.43 -9.50
C LEU A 215 13.70 -3.90 -9.52
N ALA A 216 12.55 -3.44 -10.00
CA ALA A 216 12.13 -2.05 -9.90
C ALA A 216 10.83 -1.96 -9.11
N SER A 217 10.68 -0.91 -8.31
CA SER A 217 9.47 -0.68 -7.51
C SER A 217 9.01 0.77 -7.61
N ILE A 218 7.69 0.95 -7.79
CA ILE A 218 7.03 2.25 -7.67
C ILE A 218 5.69 2.09 -6.95
N MET A 219 5.32 3.14 -6.23
CA MET A 219 4.01 3.25 -5.59
C MET A 219 3.09 4.08 -6.48
N VAL A 220 1.84 3.65 -6.63
CA VAL A 220 0.79 4.38 -7.32
C VAL A 220 -0.30 4.68 -6.29
N GLU A 221 -0.23 5.86 -5.71
CA GLU A 221 -1.22 6.41 -4.79
C GLU A 221 -2.27 7.17 -5.59
N THR A 222 -3.55 6.78 -5.49
CA THR A 222 -4.64 7.45 -6.22
C THR A 222 -5.67 8.05 -5.26
N ARG A 223 -6.01 9.33 -5.45
CA ARG A 223 -6.97 9.99 -4.57
C ARG A 223 -8.34 9.32 -4.64
N TRP A 224 -9.06 9.17 -3.52
CA TRP A 224 -10.32 8.40 -3.46
C TRP A 224 -11.38 8.82 -4.49
N ASP A 225 -11.55 10.12 -4.74
CA ASP A 225 -12.48 10.63 -5.76
C ASP A 225 -12.08 10.19 -7.17
N THR A 226 -10.77 10.12 -7.43
CA THR A 226 -10.18 9.67 -8.69
C THR A 226 -10.26 8.14 -8.81
N ALA A 227 -9.97 7.41 -7.73
CA ALA A 227 -10.08 5.96 -7.70
C ALA A 227 -11.53 5.47 -7.78
N ALA A 228 -12.51 6.25 -7.31
CA ALA A 228 -13.93 5.95 -7.42
C ALA A 228 -14.45 6.10 -8.87
N ASP A 229 -13.87 7.02 -9.65
CA ASP A 229 -14.24 7.27 -11.04
C ASP A 229 -13.73 6.15 -11.99
N PRO A 230 -14.63 5.37 -12.64
CA PRO A 230 -14.23 4.33 -13.58
C PRO A 230 -13.45 4.83 -14.80
N ASP A 231 -13.70 6.06 -15.27
CA ASP A 231 -12.96 6.64 -16.39
C ASP A 231 -11.52 6.92 -15.99
N ALA A 232 -11.33 7.54 -14.81
CA ALA A 232 -10.00 7.78 -14.27
C ALA A 232 -9.23 6.46 -14.00
N ARG A 233 -9.89 5.43 -13.45
CA ARG A 233 -9.25 4.11 -13.28
C ARG A 233 -8.81 3.48 -14.60
N ARG A 234 -9.64 3.57 -15.65
CA ARG A 234 -9.26 3.13 -17.01
C ARG A 234 -8.05 3.90 -17.52
N MET A 235 -8.03 5.22 -17.35
CA MET A 235 -6.90 6.06 -17.76
C MET A 235 -5.60 5.68 -17.05
N ILE A 236 -5.66 5.42 -15.73
CA ILE A 236 -4.51 4.99 -14.92
C ILE A 236 -4.04 3.60 -15.38
N THR A 237 -4.96 2.64 -15.48
CA THR A 237 -4.68 1.28 -15.95
C THR A 237 -4.01 1.28 -17.33
N ASP A 238 -4.51 2.08 -18.28
CA ASP A 238 -3.92 2.20 -19.61
C ASP A 238 -2.54 2.87 -19.60
N ALA A 239 -2.30 3.84 -18.72
CA ALA A 239 -0.99 4.46 -18.56
C ALA A 239 0.04 3.46 -18.00
N ILE A 240 -0.35 2.69 -16.97
CA ILE A 240 0.47 1.63 -16.40
C ILE A 240 0.75 0.56 -17.46
N ARG A 241 -0.27 0.12 -18.21
CA ARG A 241 -0.08 -0.86 -19.29
C ARG A 241 0.94 -0.38 -20.32
N ARG A 242 0.79 0.84 -20.84
CA ARG A 242 1.74 1.41 -21.81
C ARG A 242 3.15 1.60 -21.26
N LEU A 243 3.29 1.85 -19.96
CA LEU A 243 4.58 1.92 -19.30
C LEU A 243 5.26 0.55 -19.29
N MET A 244 4.50 -0.49 -18.99
CA MET A 244 4.99 -1.86 -18.83
C MET A 244 5.21 -2.59 -20.16
N GLU A 245 4.42 -2.34 -21.19
CA GLU A 245 4.63 -2.86 -22.56
C GLU A 245 5.99 -2.45 -23.16
N ALA A 246 6.61 -1.39 -22.65
CA ALA A 246 7.96 -1.00 -23.05
C ALA A 246 9.07 -1.76 -22.29
N ARG A 247 8.70 -2.68 -21.40
CA ARG A 247 9.61 -3.46 -20.54
C ARG A 247 9.42 -4.98 -20.67
N ILE A 248 8.24 -5.44 -21.09
CA ILE A 248 7.95 -6.85 -21.42
C ILE A 248 8.50 -7.13 -22.82
#